data_AF-A0A699XKR2-F1
#
_entry.id   AF-A0A699XKR2-F1
#
_cell.length_a   1.000
_cell.length_b   1.000
_cell.length_c   1.000
_cell.angle_alpha   90.00
_cell.angle_beta   90.00
_cell.angle_gamma   90.00
#
_symmetry.space_group_name_H-M   'P 1'
#
loop_
_entity.id
_entity.type
_entity.pdbx_description
1 polymer ?
#
loop_
_entity_poly.entity_id
_entity_poly.type
_entity_poly.pdbx_seq_one_letter_code
_entity_poly.pdbx_strand_id
1 'polypeptide(L)' 'ATGTQLVLGSGRMIPGFEEGLVGAKAGEERVLNLTFPEDYQNLELAGKTAEFTVTVNTVSAPTLPELNEAFFNQF' A
#
# COMPACT_ATOMS: atom_id res chain seq x y z
N ALA A 1 3.27 -11.43 14.95
CA ALA A 1 3.22 -9.96 14.79
C ALA A 1 2.33 -9.69 13.58
N THR A 2 1.20 -9.03 13.77
CA THR A 2 0.16 -8.90 12.74
C THR A 2 -0.13 -7.42 12.59
N GLY A 3 0.42 -6.82 11.53
CA GLY A 3 0.37 -5.37 11.28
C GLY A 3 1.58 -4.92 10.48
N THR A 4 1.55 -5.13 9.16
CA THR A 4 2.60 -4.63 8.26
C THR A 4 2.21 -3.23 7.82
N GLN A 5 3.06 -2.24 8.10
CA GLN A 5 2.86 -0.88 7.59
C GLN A 5 3.17 -0.89 6.09
N LEU A 6 2.12 -0.72 5.29
CA LEU A 6 2.23 -0.63 3.83
C LEU A 6 2.04 0.82 3.41
N VAL A 7 3.00 1.33 2.63
CA VAL A 7 2.89 2.64 1.99
C VAL A 7 2.36 2.42 0.58
N LEU A 8 1.17 2.97 0.30
CA LEU A 8 0.55 2.95 -1.03
C LEU A 8 1.37 3.83 -1.99
N GLY A 9 1.68 3.31 -3.16
CA GLY A 9 2.55 3.94 -4.17
C GLY A 9 4.04 3.73 -3.92
N SER A 10 4.44 2.85 -2.99
CA SER A 10 5.86 2.55 -2.76
C SER A 10 6.45 1.59 -3.79
N GLY A 11 5.60 0.99 -4.65
CA GLY A 11 6.01 -0.02 -5.63
C GLY A 11 6.54 -1.31 -4.99
N ARG A 12 6.28 -1.50 -3.68
CA ARG A 12 6.65 -2.72 -2.95
C ARG A 12 5.66 -3.87 -3.18
N MET A 13 4.47 -3.57 -3.68
CA MET A 13 3.41 -4.54 -3.96
C MET A 13 3.12 -4.57 -5.46
N ILE A 14 2.33 -5.55 -5.91
CA ILE A 14 1.96 -5.63 -7.32
C ILE A 14 1.13 -4.43 -7.80
N PRO A 15 1.29 -4.04 -9.07
CA PRO A 15 0.34 -3.13 -9.72
C PRO A 15 -1.09 -3.66 -9.58
N GLY A 16 -2.05 -2.76 -9.36
CA GLY A 16 -3.44 -3.11 -9.03
C GLY A 16 -3.72 -3.38 -7.55
N PHE A 17 -2.75 -3.86 -6.75
CA PHE A 17 -2.97 -4.07 -5.32
C PHE A 17 -3.06 -2.75 -4.57
N GLU A 18 -2.08 -1.87 -4.80
CA GLU A 18 -2.08 -0.55 -4.19
C GLU A 18 -3.29 0.26 -4.68
N GLU A 19 -3.64 0.18 -5.96
CA GLU A 19 -4.80 0.86 -6.55
C GLU A 19 -6.14 0.38 -5.97
N GLY A 20 -6.29 -0.92 -5.69
CA GLY A 20 -7.49 -1.45 -5.04
C GLY A 20 -7.65 -0.99 -3.58
N LEU A 21 -6.54 -0.70 -2.91
CA LEU A 21 -6.51 -0.12 -1.57
C LEU A 21 -6.59 1.40 -1.57
N VAL A 22 -6.31 2.07 -2.69
CA VAL A 22 -6.51 3.51 -2.83
C VAL A 22 -8.00 3.83 -2.62
N GLY A 23 -8.27 4.71 -1.66
CA GLY A 23 -9.63 5.08 -1.26
C GLY A 23 -10.28 4.16 -0.24
N ALA A 24 -9.60 3.10 0.22
CA ALA A 24 -10.04 2.35 1.39
C ALA A 24 -9.90 3.19 2.66
N LYS A 25 -10.83 3.03 3.60
CA LYS A 25 -10.84 3.74 4.89
C LYS A 25 -10.28 2.85 6.00
N ALA A 26 -9.73 3.48 7.04
CA ALA A 26 -9.34 2.77 8.25
C ALA A 26 -10.55 2.05 8.87
N GLY A 27 -10.41 0.76 9.17
CA GLY A 27 -11.45 -0.14 9.64
C GLY A 27 -12.24 -0.86 8.53
N GLU A 28 -11.96 -0.60 7.25
CA GLU A 28 -12.64 -1.26 6.13
C GLU A 28 -11.89 -2.54 5.71
N GLU A 29 -12.64 -3.58 5.38
CA GLU A 29 -12.13 -4.80 4.79
C GLU A 29 -12.49 -4.84 3.30
N ARG A 30 -11.50 -5.08 2.45
CA ARG A 30 -11.68 -5.18 1.01
C ARG A 30 -11.11 -6.47 0.47
N VAL A 31 -11.83 -7.03 -0.50
CA VAL A 31 -11.38 -8.19 -1.27
C VAL A 31 -10.99 -7.70 -2.67
N LEU A 32 -9.74 -7.92 -3.04
CA LEU A 32 -9.17 -7.49 -4.31
C LEU A 32 -8.78 -8.72 -5.12
N ASN A 33 -9.38 -8.89 -6.29
CA ASN A 33 -9.05 -9.96 -7.22
C ASN A 33 -8.07 -9.43 -8.26
N LEU A 34 -6.80 -9.81 -8.14
CA LEU A 34 -5.70 -9.22 -8.90
C LEU A 34 -4.90 -10.34 -9.56
N THR A 35 -4.30 -10.03 -10.72
CA THR A 35 -3.37 -10.96 -11.37
C THR A 35 -1.96 -10.44 -11.17
N PHE A 36 -1.07 -11.29 -10.66
CA PHE A 36 0.32 -10.94 -10.53
C PHE A 36 0.95 -10.73 -11.91
N PRO A 37 1.78 -9.69 -12.08
CA PRO A 37 2.56 -9.54 -13.31
C PRO A 37 3.56 -10.70 -13.47
N GLU A 38 3.95 -10.97 -14.71
CA GLU A 38 4.92 -12.03 -15.03
C GLU A 38 6.32 -11.71 -14.48
N ASP A 39 6.65 -10.43 -14.29
CA ASP A 39 7.92 -9.96 -13.73
C ASP A 39 7.92 -9.90 -12.19
N TYR A 40 6.93 -10.52 -11.53
CA TYR A 40 6.86 -10.48 -10.08
C TYR A 40 8.04 -11.25 -9.45
N GLN A 41 8.71 -10.62 -8.48
CA GLN A 41 9.91 -11.18 -7.81
C GLN A 41 9.67 -12.58 -7.22
N ASN A 42 8.40 -12.90 -6.90
CA ASN A 42 8.02 -14.23 -6.47
C ASN A 42 7.48 -15.06 -7.65
N LEU A 43 8.34 -15.87 -8.27
CA LEU A 43 8.03 -16.74 -9.42
C LEU A 43 6.83 -17.68 -9.20
N GLU A 44 6.56 -18.07 -7.95
CA GLU A 44 5.41 -18.92 -7.62
C GLU A 44 4.06 -18.21 -7.78
N LEU A 45 4.08 -16.88 -7.66
CA LEU A 45 2.91 -16.02 -7.75
C LEU A 45 2.83 -15.31 -9.11
N ALA A 46 3.95 -15.13 -9.82
CA ALA A 46 4.01 -14.51 -11.14
C ALA A 46 3.00 -15.14 -12.12
N GLY A 47 2.17 -14.29 -12.76
CA GLY A 47 1.15 -14.72 -13.73
C GLY A 47 -0.06 -15.44 -13.14
N LYS A 48 -0.17 -15.60 -11.81
CA LYS A 48 -1.36 -16.17 -11.16
C LYS A 48 -2.39 -15.10 -10.80
N THR A 49 -3.65 -15.47 -10.86
CA THR A 49 -4.74 -14.73 -10.22
C THR A 49 -4.76 -15.06 -8.73
N ALA A 50 -4.79 -14.01 -7.90
CA ALA A 50 -4.94 -14.13 -6.46
C ALA A 50 -6.00 -13.18 -5.94
N GLU A 51 -6.76 -13.69 -4.98
CA GLU A 51 -7.70 -12.91 -4.20
C GLU A 51 -7.02 -12.46 -2.91
N PHE A 52 -6.94 -11.15 -2.72
CA PHE A 52 -6.37 -10.52 -1.54
C PHE A 52 -7.46 -9.94 -0.68
N THR A 53 -7.72 -10.56 0.45
CA THR A 53 -8.53 -9.96 1.52
C THR A 53 -7.62 -9.10 2.37
N VAL A 54 -7.82 -7.78 2.30
CA VAL A 54 -7.03 -6.80 3.04
C VAL A 54 -7.94 -6.10 4.04
N THR A 55 -7.60 -6.24 5.31
CA THR A 55 -8.24 -5.51 6.40
C THR A 55 -7.41 -4.28 6.73
N VAL A 56 -7.91 -3.10 6.38
CA VAL A 56 -7.22 -1.84 6.62
C VAL A 56 -7.39 -1.47 8.09
N ASN A 57 -6.37 -1.67 8.90
CA ASN A 57 -6.44 -1.33 10.33
C ASN A 57 -6.33 0.18 10.56
N THR A 58 -5.44 0.85 9.83
CA THR A 58 -5.17 2.28 10.02
C THR A 58 -4.68 2.89 8.71
N VAL A 59 -5.23 4.03 8.34
CA VAL A 59 -4.75 4.84 7.21
C VAL A 59 -4.16 6.10 7.80
N SER A 60 -2.86 6.28 7.62
CA SER A 60 -2.16 7.51 7.95
C SER A 60 -1.65 8.12 6.66
N ALA A 61 -2.06 9.36 6.38
CA ALA A 61 -1.42 10.15 5.34
C ALA A 61 -0.19 10.85 5.95
N PRO A 62 0.95 10.90 5.26
CA PRO A 62 2.06 11.74 5.68
C PRO A 62 1.58 13.19 5.59
N THR A 63 1.30 13.80 6.74
CA THR A 63 1.09 15.25 6.82
C THR A 63 2.44 15.89 6.58
N LEU A 64 2.64 16.46 5.40
CA LEU A 64 3.77 17.34 5.16
C LEU A 64 3.68 18.47 6.19
N PRO A 65 4.71 18.68 7.03
CA PRO A 65 4.73 19.85 7.89
C PRO A 65 4.69 21.08 6.98
N GLU A 66 3.95 22.11 7.41
CA GLU A 66 3.98 23.40 6.72
C GLU A 66 5.44 23.85 6.61
N LEU A 67 5.85 24.21 5.39
CA LEU A 67 7.22 24.58 5.04
C LEU A 67 7.57 25.93 5.69
N ASN A 68 7.76 25.91 7.00
CA ASN A 68 8.01 27.07 7.83
C ASN A 68 9.50 27.22 8.07
N GLU A 69 9.98 28.44 8.36
CA GLU A 69 11.40 28.72 8.66
C GLU A 69 12.00 27.80 9.74
N ALA A 70 11.17 27.27 10.64
CA ALA A 70 11.56 26.27 11.64
C ALA A 70 12.00 24.91 11.05
N PHE A 71 11.45 24.49 9.91
CA PHE A 71 11.87 23.26 9.20
C PHE A 71 13.21 23.46 8.47
N PHE A 72 13.43 24.65 7.90
CA PHE A 72 14.69 25.02 7.25
C PHE A 72 15.85 25.13 8.22
N ASN A 73 15.61 25.51 9.48
CA ASN A 73 16.68 25.68 10.47
C ASN A 73 17.17 24.36 11.11
N GLN A 74 16.57 23.22 10.75
CA GLN A 74 16.92 21.90 11.28
C GLN A 74 17.66 21.00 10.25
N PHE A 75 17.87 21.47 9.02
CA PHE A 75 18.64 20.79 7.97
C PHE A 75 19.95 21.52 7.66
#